data_AF-A0A4D4JCA4-F1
#
_entry.id   AF-A0A4D4JCA4-F1
#
_cell.length_a   1.000
_cell.length_b   1.000
_cell.length_c   1.000
_cell.angle_alpha   90.00
_cell.angle_beta   90.00
_cell.angle_gamma   90.00
#
_symmetry.space_group_name_H-M   'P 1'
#
loop_
_entity.id
_entity.type
_entity.pdbx_description
1 polymer ?
#
loop_
_entity_poly.entity_id
_entity_poly.type
_entity_poly.pdbx_seq_one_letter_code
_entity_poly.pdbx_strand_id
1 'polypeptide(L)'
;MSAEIWFRSSLPHADVFVRLCDVDPRGRSYNVCDGLVSLSGADEISRATVRLWPTAHRFRRGHWIRVQVASGAFPRYARNPGTGGRTSPPPPSALPTRPSTTTPRTRRR
;
A
#
# COMPACT_ATOMS: atom_id res chain seq x y z
N MET A 1 1.75 -1.64 15.70
CA MET A 1 1.41 -3.06 15.49
C MET A 1 2.02 -3.52 14.17
N SER A 2 2.51 -4.74 14.11
CA SER A 2 3.06 -5.37 12.90
C SER A 2 2.65 -6.83 12.83
N ALA A 3 2.72 -7.41 11.64
CA ALA A 3 2.64 -8.85 11.42
C ALA A 3 3.97 -9.34 10.83
N GLU A 4 4.41 -10.52 11.26
CA GLU A 4 5.59 -11.18 10.71
C GLU A 4 5.14 -12.40 9.90
N ILE A 5 5.47 -12.43 8.62
CA ILE A 5 5.05 -13.48 7.69
C ILE A 5 6.31 -14.06 7.05
N TRP A 6 6.53 -15.37 7.18
CA TRP A 6 7.50 -16.07 6.36
C TRP A 6 6.91 -16.30 4.98
N PHE A 7 7.55 -15.76 3.96
CA PHE A 7 6.99 -15.66 2.62
C PHE A 7 8.03 -16.02 1.56
N ARG A 8 7.57 -16.67 0.50
CA ARG A 8 8.27 -16.89 -0.76
C ARG A 8 7.27 -16.79 -1.91
N SER A 9 7.68 -16.14 -2.99
CA SER A 9 6.99 -16.00 -4.27
C SER A 9 7.69 -16.86 -5.34
N SER A 10 7.04 -17.10 -6.47
CA SER A 10 7.71 -17.62 -7.67
C SER A 10 8.40 -16.53 -8.49
N LEU A 11 8.22 -15.26 -8.12
CA LEU A 11 8.82 -14.09 -8.77
C LEU A 11 9.73 -13.32 -7.80
N PRO A 12 10.78 -12.66 -8.30
CA PRO A 12 11.77 -11.98 -7.46
C PRO A 12 11.21 -10.75 -6.73
N HIS A 13 10.05 -10.23 -7.15
CA HIS A 13 9.34 -9.16 -6.44
C HIS A 13 7.92 -9.59 -6.12
N ALA A 14 7.45 -9.21 -4.94
CA ALA A 14 6.07 -9.44 -4.51
C ALA A 14 5.68 -8.44 -3.44
N ASP A 15 4.38 -8.24 -3.28
CA ASP A 15 3.85 -7.55 -2.11
C ASP A 15 3.34 -8.57 -1.10
N VAL A 16 3.45 -8.27 0.19
CA VAL A 16 2.79 -9.03 1.26
C VAL A 16 1.80 -8.11 1.93
N PHE A 17 0.52 -8.33 1.66
CA PHE A 17 -0.60 -7.67 2.29
C PHE A 17 -1.10 -8.50 3.47
N VAL A 18 -1.33 -7.84 4.60
CA VAL A 18 -1.95 -8.46 5.78
C VAL A 18 -3.11 -7.59 6.24
N ARG A 19 -4.26 -8.22 6.47
CA ARG A 19 -5.44 -7.59 7.07
C ARG A 19 -5.86 -8.34 8.33
N LEU A 20 -6.08 -7.59 9.40
CA LEU A 20 -6.77 -8.03 10.60
C LEU A 20 -8.26 -7.77 10.44
N CYS A 21 -9.07 -8.80 10.67
CA CYS A 21 -10.52 -8.75 10.55
C CYS A 21 -11.19 -9.17 11.85
N ASP A 22 -12.32 -8.54 12.13
CA ASP A 22 -13.31 -8.95 13.11
C ASP A 22 -14.44 -9.69 12.40
N VAL A 23 -14.67 -10.95 12.75
CA VAL A 23 -15.72 -11.78 12.15
C VAL A 23 -16.87 -11.90 13.15
N ASP A 24 -18.04 -11.41 12.75
CA ASP A 24 -19.23 -11.46 13.60
C ASP A 24 -19.82 -12.88 13.70
N PRO A 25 -20.74 -13.16 14.64
CA PRO A 25 -21.36 -14.48 14.81
C PRO A 25 -22.14 -14.99 13.59
N ARG A 26 -22.47 -14.13 12.62
CA ARG A 26 -23.11 -14.51 11.35
C ARG A 26 -22.08 -14.80 10.24
N GLY A 27 -20.79 -14.73 10.56
CA GLY A 27 -19.68 -15.00 9.66
C GLY A 27 -19.23 -13.80 8.82
N ARG A 28 -19.79 -12.60 9.03
CA ARG A 28 -19.40 -11.41 8.26
C ARG A 28 -18.07 -10.87 8.77
N SER A 29 -17.12 -10.69 7.85
CA SER A 29 -15.76 -10.26 8.13
C SER A 29 -15.60 -8.76 7.89
N TYR A 30 -15.30 -8.00 8.94
CA TYR A 30 -15.06 -6.56 8.89
C TYR A 30 -13.57 -6.27 9.02
N ASN A 31 -13.05 -5.36 8.19
CA ASN A 31 -11.66 -4.91 8.30
C ASN A 31 -11.47 -4.08 9.59
N VAL A 32 -10.46 -4.42 10.39
CA VAL A 32 -10.04 -3.65 11.58
C VAL A 32 -8.85 -2.77 11.23
N CYS A 33 -7.80 -3.36 10.66
CA CYS A 33 -6.66 -2.65 10.12
C CYS A 33 -5.90 -3.54 9.14
N ASP A 34 -5.07 -2.91 8.30
CA ASP A 34 -4.27 -3.62 7.31
C ASP A 34 -2.96 -2.89 7.04
N GLY A 35 -2.09 -3.54 6.29
CA GLY A 35 -0.83 -3.01 5.80
C GLY A 35 -0.30 -3.84 4.64
N LEU A 36 0.67 -3.27 3.92
CA LEU A 36 1.38 -3.93 2.83
C LEU A 36 2.86 -3.56 2.90
N VAL A 37 3.72 -4.54 2.61
CA VAL A 37 5.15 -4.32 2.36
C VAL A 37 5.51 -4.90 1.01
N SER A 38 6.36 -4.21 0.25
CA SER A 38 6.93 -4.73 -1.00
C SER A 38 8.28 -5.36 -0.71
N LEU A 39 8.53 -6.52 -1.30
CA LEU A 39 9.77 -7.29 -1.16
C LEU A 39 10.52 -7.36 -2.50
N SER A 40 11.85 -7.36 -2.41
CA SER A 40 12.79 -7.76 -3.46
C SER A 40 13.54 -9.00 -3.00
N GLY A 41 13.91 -9.90 -3.92
CA GLY A 41 14.40 -11.23 -3.56
C GLY A 41 13.30 -12.10 -2.94
N ALA A 42 12.05 -11.88 -3.36
CA ALA A 42 10.89 -12.57 -2.82
C ALA A 42 10.83 -14.05 -3.25
N ASP A 43 11.64 -14.45 -4.22
CA ASP A 43 11.85 -15.82 -4.68
C ASP A 43 12.62 -16.70 -3.68
N GLU A 44 13.21 -16.08 -2.65
CA GLU A 44 13.76 -16.77 -1.48
C GLU A 44 12.83 -16.67 -0.26
N ILE A 45 12.87 -17.68 0.62
CA ILE A 45 12.11 -17.64 1.87
C ILE A 45 12.69 -16.55 2.76
N SER A 46 11.90 -15.52 3.05
CA SER A 46 12.29 -14.42 3.91
C SER A 46 11.16 -13.99 4.85
N ARG A 47 11.54 -13.31 5.93
CA ARG A 47 10.58 -12.78 6.92
C ARG A 47 10.13 -11.38 6.51
N ALA A 48 8.88 -11.28 6.07
CA ALA A 48 8.22 -10.02 5.78
C ALA A 48 7.66 -9.39 7.06
N THR A 49 8.11 -8.19 7.42
CA THR A 49 7.52 -7.41 8.51
C THR A 49 6.53 -6.40 7.94
N VAL A 50 5.23 -6.68 8.10
CA VAL A 50 4.15 -5.82 7.60
C VAL A 50 3.71 -4.89 8.72
N ARG A 51 3.96 -3.58 8.57
CA ARG A 51 3.45 -2.58 9.51
C ARG A 51 1.96 -2.34 9.25
N LEU A 52 1.14 -2.57 10.27
CA LEU A 52 -0.31 -2.34 10.20
C LEU A 52 -0.65 -0.93 10.68
N TRP A 53 -1.70 -0.35 10.11
CA TRP A 53 -2.26 0.91 10.62
C TRP A 53 -2.63 0.78 12.11
N PRO A 54 -2.33 1.79 12.95
CA PRO A 54 -2.75 1.80 14.34
C PRO A 54 -4.28 1.64 14.47
N THR A 55 -4.71 0.90 15.49
CA THR A 55 -6.13 0.66 15.74
C THR A 55 -6.38 0.48 17.23
N ALA A 56 -7.59 0.83 17.67
CA ALA A 56 -8.11 0.52 18.99
C ALA A 56 -9.49 -0.11 18.78
N HIS A 57 -9.54 -1.44 18.74
CA HIS A 57 -10.74 -2.20 18.44
C HIS A 57 -11.01 -3.25 19.50
N ARG A 58 -12.27 -3.38 19.93
CA ARG A 58 -12.70 -4.41 20.88
C ARG A 58 -13.46 -5.50 20.14
N PHE A 59 -12.84 -6.68 20.05
CA PHE A 59 -13.52 -7.90 19.61
C PHE A 59 -14.54 -8.32 20.68
N ARG A 60 -15.82 -8.39 20.30
CA ARG A 60 -16.89 -8.76 21.24
C ARG A 60 -16.89 -10.27 21.45
N ARG A 61 -17.47 -10.72 22.57
CA ARG A 61 -17.68 -12.17 22.81
C ARG A 61 -18.48 -12.77 21.65
N GLY A 62 -18.09 -13.96 21.20
CA GLY A 62 -18.71 -14.65 20.08
C GLY A 62 -18.23 -14.19 18.71
N HIS A 63 -17.38 -13.17 18.63
CA HIS A 63 -16.66 -12.83 17.40
C HIS A 63 -15.37 -13.64 17.28
N TRP A 64 -14.83 -13.71 16.06
CA TRP A 64 -13.52 -14.32 15.78
C TRP A 64 -12.55 -13.30 15.20
N ILE A 65 -11.29 -13.48 15.56
CA ILE A 65 -10.18 -12.76 14.92
C ILE A 65 -9.78 -13.53 13.66
N ARG A 66 -9.74 -12.84 12.52
CA ARG A 66 -9.27 -13.41 11.26
C ARG A 66 -8.08 -12.61 10.74
N VAL A 67 -7.08 -13.31 10.22
CA VAL A 67 -5.98 -12.72 9.46
C VAL A 67 -6.12 -13.13 8.00
N GLN A 68 -6.15 -12.17 7.10
CA GLN A 68 -6.11 -12.41 5.66
C GLN A 68 -4.73 -12.01 5.14
N VAL A 69 -4.06 -12.94 4.46
CA VAL A 69 -2.77 -12.71 3.81
C VAL A 69 -2.97 -12.82 2.29
N ALA A 70 -2.42 -11.87 1.54
CA ALA A 70 -2.50 -11.86 0.08
C ALA A 70 -1.28 -11.17 -0.53
N SER A 71 -1.07 -11.33 -1.84
CA SER A 71 0.03 -10.67 -2.56
C SER A 71 -0.34 -9.32 -3.19
N GLY A 72 -1.33 -8.63 -2.63
CA GLY A 72 -1.82 -7.33 -3.12
C GLY A 72 -3.22 -6.99 -2.63
N ALA A 73 -3.62 -5.73 -2.78
CA ALA A 73 -4.96 -5.23 -2.40
C ALA A 73 -5.37 -4.01 -3.25
N PHE A 74 -5.58 -4.24 -4.55
CA PHE A 74 -6.10 -3.22 -5.47
C PHE A 74 -7.57 -2.87 -5.13
N PRO A 75 -8.02 -1.60 -5.27
CA PRO A 75 -7.29 -0.42 -5.76
C PRO A 75 -6.50 0.33 -4.70
N ARG A 76 -6.54 -0.11 -3.43
CA ARG A 76 -5.88 0.60 -2.32
C ARG A 76 -4.37 0.66 -2.48
N TYR A 77 -3.76 -0.40 -2.99
CA TYR A 77 -2.36 -0.45 -3.35
C TYR A 77 -2.23 -0.71 -4.86
N ALA A 78 -1.27 -0.05 -5.50
CA ALA A 78 -0.95 -0.31 -6.90
C ALA A 78 -0.50 -1.77 -7.06
N ARG A 79 -0.86 -2.40 -8.19
CA ARG A 79 -0.47 -3.79 -8.44
C ARG A 79 1.05 -3.90 -8.60
N ASN A 80 1.66 -4.86 -7.93
CA ASN A 80 3.04 -5.26 -8.15
C ASN A 80 3.09 -6.30 -9.29
N PRO A 81 3.77 -6.00 -10.42
CA PRO A 81 3.89 -6.93 -11.55
C PRO A 81 4.88 -8.08 -11.29
N GLY A 82 5.66 -8.02 -10.21
CA GLY A 82 6.63 -9.05 -9.82
C GLY A 82 8.00 -8.97 -10.49
N THR A 83 8.25 -7.95 -11.33
CA THR A 83 9.47 -7.80 -12.13
C THR A 83 10.39 -6.65 -11.70
N GLY A 84 10.09 -5.99 -10.57
CA GLY A 84 10.95 -4.92 -10.02
C GLY A 84 10.80 -3.55 -10.67
N GLY A 85 10.05 -3.46 -11.77
CA GLY A 85 9.70 -2.21 -12.42
C GLY A 85 8.50 -1.53 -11.76
N ARG A 86 8.74 -0.57 -10.84
CA ARG A 86 7.81 0.55 -10.68
C ARG A 86 8.12 1.55 -11.80
N THR A 87 7.62 1.31 -13.01
CA THR A 87 7.57 2.38 -14.02
C THR A 87 6.50 3.38 -13.60
N SER A 88 6.84 4.27 -12.66
CA SER A 88 6.37 5.63 -12.81
C SER A 88 7.06 6.16 -14.06
N PRO A 89 6.37 6.71 -15.07
CA PRO A 89 7.07 7.55 -16.01
C PRO A 89 7.84 8.62 -15.20
N PRO A 90 9.03 9.04 -15.63
CA PRO A 90 9.66 10.20 -15.01
C PRO A 90 8.63 11.33 -14.99
N PRO A 91 8.57 12.15 -13.91
CA PRO A 91 7.78 13.38 -13.99
C PRO A 91 8.19 14.08 -15.28
N PRO A 92 7.25 14.64 -16.09
CA PRO A 92 7.63 15.39 -17.27
C PRO A 92 8.70 16.37 -16.79
N SER A 93 9.91 16.30 -17.39
CA SER A 93 10.98 17.22 -17.07
C SER A 93 10.36 18.60 -17.08
N ALA A 94 10.41 19.31 -15.95
CA ALA A 94 9.82 20.63 -15.87
C ALA A 94 10.42 21.43 -17.03
N LEU A 95 9.60 21.69 -18.06
CA LEU A 95 9.96 22.64 -19.08
C LEU A 95 10.27 23.92 -18.32
N PRO A 96 11.46 24.53 -18.51
CA PRO A 96 11.80 25.73 -17.76
C PRO A 96 10.68 26.73 -17.94
N THR A 97 10.01 27.07 -16.84
CA THR A 97 8.96 28.07 -16.81
C THR A 97 9.60 29.39 -17.23
N ARG A 98 9.35 29.81 -18.48
CA ARG A 98 9.70 31.14 -18.93
C ARG A 98 8.94 32.12 -18.03
N PRO A 99 9.61 32.99 -17.27
CA PRO A 99 8.91 34.02 -16.53
C PRO A 99 8.20 34.93 -17.53
N SER A 100 6.87 35.04 -17.40
CA SER A 100 6.07 36.00 -18.14
C SER A 100 6.26 37.38 -17.49
N THR A 101 7.13 38.19 -18.07
CA THR A 101 7.23 39.61 -17.71
C THR A 101 6.00 40.34 -18.25
N THR A 102 4.99 40.58 -17.41
CA THR A 102 3.92 41.54 -17.73
C THR A 102 4.41 42.93 -17.42
N THR A 103 4.73 43.72 -18.45
CA THR A 103 5.01 45.16 -18.32
C THR A 103 3.70 45.90 -17.99
N PRO A 104 3.59 46.65 -16.89
CA PRO A 104 2.42 47.47 -16.63
C PRO A 104 2.37 48.65 -17.60
N ARG A 105 1.32 48.71 -18.43
CA ARG A 105 1.02 49.89 -19.27
C ARG A 105 0.44 50.98 -18.38
N THR A 106 1.20 52.05 -18.18
CA THR A 106 0.71 53.27 -17.52
C THR A 106 -0.28 53.97 -18.46
N ARG A 107 -1.53 54.11 -18.03
CA ARG A 107 -2.55 54.88 -18.76
C ARG A 107 -2.32 56.37 -18.47
N ARG A 108 -1.84 57.13 -19.46
CA ARG A 108 -1.85 58.61 -19.39
C ARG A 108 -3.30 59.09 -19.43
N ARG A 109 -3.60 60.07 -18.58
CA ARG A 109 -4.85 60.85 -18.55
C ARG A 109 -4.95 61.72 -19.79
#